data_AF-D0LR30-F1
#
_entry.id   AF-D0LR30-F1
#
_cell.length_a   1.000
_cell.length_b   1.000
_cell.length_c   1.000
_cell.angle_alpha   90.00
_cell.angle_beta   90.00
_cell.angle_gamma   90.00
#
_symmetry.space_group_name_H-M   'P 1'
#
loop_
_entity.id
_entity.type
_entity.pdbx_description
1 polymer ?
#
loop_
_entity_poly.entity_id
_entity_poly.type
_entity_poly.pdbx_seq_one_letter_code
_entity_poly.pdbx_strand_id
1 'polypeptide(L)'
;MSSDTQPDTVREKAADAALQFRMRGRYGSVDKAIDALARRKGLGEVERAALERALRDALAVMDAAQAFAAQQPTRPYLTAEQIPAALDALEAYLRERLPDAPPEAIARARTWLYFAHAH
;
A
#
# COMPACT_ATOMS: atom_id res chain seq x y z
N MET A 1 23.97 12.28 -15.59
CA MET A 1 23.21 12.22 -14.32
C MET A 1 21.77 11.92 -14.68
N SER A 2 21.44 10.63 -14.78
CA SER A 2 20.12 10.18 -15.19
C SER A 2 19.13 10.45 -14.07
N SER A 3 18.21 11.40 -14.28
CA SER A 3 17.01 11.51 -13.47
C SER A 3 16.05 10.41 -13.93
N ASP A 4 16.40 9.17 -13.62
CA ASP A 4 15.52 8.00 -13.77
C ASP A 4 14.50 8.04 -12.63
N THR A 5 13.58 9.02 -12.66
CA THR A 5 12.31 8.87 -11.97
C THR A 5 11.44 7.92 -12.80
N GLN A 6 11.88 6.67 -12.94
CA GLN A 6 11.09 5.64 -13.61
C GLN A 6 9.74 5.51 -12.87
N PRO A 7 8.62 5.39 -13.60
CA PRO A 7 7.27 5.36 -13.02
C PRO A 7 7.10 4.27 -11.95
N ASP A 8 7.83 3.17 -12.07
CA ASP A 8 7.83 2.07 -11.10
C ASP A 8 8.38 2.52 -9.74
N THR A 9 9.43 3.35 -9.73
CA THR A 9 9.98 3.91 -8.48
C THR A 9 9.02 4.87 -7.77
N VAL A 10 8.10 5.53 -8.49
CA VAL A 10 7.09 6.41 -7.89
C VAL A 10 6.01 5.57 -7.23
N ARG A 11 5.55 4.50 -7.89
CA ARG A 11 4.54 3.57 -7.35
C ARG A 11 5.04 2.82 -6.12
N GLU A 12 6.26 2.30 -6.16
CA GLU A 12 6.88 1.62 -5.00
C GLU A 12 6.94 2.54 -3.78
N LYS A 13 7.42 3.78 -3.98
CA LYS A 13 7.50 4.78 -2.89
C LYS A 13 6.11 5.16 -2.37
N ALA A 14 5.12 5.25 -3.25
CA ALA A 14 3.74 5.51 -2.88
C ALA A 14 3.15 4.34 -2.06
N ALA A 15 3.40 3.09 -2.44
CA ALA A 15 3.00 1.90 -1.69
C ALA A 15 3.63 1.87 -0.30
N ASP A 16 4.92 2.16 -0.18
CA ASP A 16 5.63 2.30 1.09
C ASP A 16 5.02 3.39 1.98
N ALA A 17 4.74 4.55 1.39
CA ALA A 17 4.15 5.67 2.10
C ALA A 17 2.73 5.36 2.59
N ALA A 18 1.90 4.72 1.75
CA ALA A 18 0.56 4.30 2.13
C ALA A 18 0.57 3.34 3.32
N LEU A 19 1.47 2.35 3.29
CA LEU A 19 1.67 1.43 4.41
C LEU A 19 2.07 2.19 5.68
N GLN A 20 3.04 3.10 5.61
CA GLN A 20 3.48 3.88 6.78
C GLN A 20 2.38 4.81 7.32
N PHE A 21 1.60 5.41 6.42
CA PHE A 21 0.47 6.27 6.78
C PHE A 21 -0.56 5.47 7.59
N ARG A 22 -0.97 4.31 7.08
CA ARG A 22 -1.98 3.46 7.72
C ARG A 22 -1.50 2.76 8.99
N MET A 23 -0.23 2.34 9.04
CA MET A 23 0.32 1.62 10.19
C MET A 23 0.70 2.53 11.36
N ARG A 24 1.09 3.79 11.10
CA ARG A 24 1.66 4.65 12.14
C ARG A 24 0.91 5.97 12.33
N GLY A 25 -0.18 6.21 11.59
CA GLY A 25 -0.88 7.49 11.57
C GLY A 25 0.03 8.66 11.18
N ARG A 26 1.16 8.38 10.51
CA ARG A 26 2.14 9.40 10.15
C ARG A 26 1.50 10.39 9.19
N TYR A 27 1.91 11.65 9.28
CA TYR A 27 1.48 12.77 8.41
C TYR A 27 0.09 13.37 8.69
N GLY A 28 -0.81 12.69 9.40
CA GLY A 28 -2.10 13.24 9.85
C GLY A 28 -3.16 13.45 8.75
N SER A 29 -2.76 13.72 7.50
CA SER A 29 -3.63 13.68 6.32
C SER A 29 -2.87 13.19 5.09
N VAL A 30 -3.61 12.74 4.07
CA VAL A 30 -3.03 12.30 2.79
C VAL A 30 -2.27 13.43 2.12
N ASP A 31 -2.81 14.66 2.11
CA ASP A 31 -2.16 15.83 1.50
C ASP A 31 -0.83 16.16 2.18
N LYS A 32 -0.76 16.07 3.51
CA LYS A 32 0.50 16.24 4.25
C LYS A 32 1.51 15.13 3.95
N ALA A 33 1.05 13.90 3.70
CA ALA A 33 1.91 12.81 3.28
C ALA A 33 2.48 13.08 1.88
N ILE A 34 1.65 13.53 0.94
CA ILE A 34 2.06 13.91 -0.42
C ILE A 34 3.09 15.03 -0.36
N ASP A 35 2.81 16.10 0.39
CA ASP A 35 3.71 17.25 0.50
C ASP A 35 5.05 16.87 1.14
N ALA A 36 5.04 16.06 2.20
CA ALA A 36 6.26 15.60 2.85
C ALA A 36 7.12 14.73 1.91
N LEU A 37 6.48 13.84 1.13
CA LEU A 37 7.16 12.98 0.18
C LEU A 37 7.70 13.76 -1.02
N ALA A 38 6.90 14.67 -1.59
CA ALA A 38 7.30 15.52 -2.69
C ALA A 38 8.50 16.40 -2.32
N ARG A 39 8.47 17.05 -1.14
CA ARG A 39 9.58 17.85 -0.62
C ARG A 39 10.84 17.02 -0.40
N ARG A 40 10.72 15.84 0.24
CA ARG A 40 11.87 14.96 0.51
C ARG A 40 12.56 14.48 -0.76
N LYS A 41 11.84 14.43 -1.88
CA LYS A 41 12.32 13.91 -3.16
C LYS A 41 12.64 14.99 -4.18
N GLY A 42 12.37 16.27 -3.87
CA GLY A 42 12.60 17.37 -4.80
C GLY A 42 11.77 17.25 -6.07
N LEU A 43 10.56 16.68 -5.98
CA LEU A 43 9.71 16.43 -7.14
C LEU A 43 9.15 17.72 -7.73
N GLY A 44 9.15 17.81 -9.06
CA GLY A 44 8.42 18.84 -9.80
C GLY A 44 6.90 18.63 -9.77
N GLU A 45 6.13 19.57 -10.33
CA GLU A 45 4.65 19.50 -10.29
C GLU A 45 4.07 18.26 -10.98
N VAL A 46 4.63 17.85 -12.13
CA VAL A 46 4.20 16.65 -12.86
C VAL A 46 4.43 15.38 -12.04
N GLU A 47 5.60 15.28 -11.39
CA GLU A 47 5.96 14.16 -10.55
C GLU A 47 5.13 14.14 -9.26
N ARG A 48 4.74 15.30 -8.74
CA ARG A 48 3.83 15.43 -7.60
C ARG A 48 2.44 14.90 -7.94
N ALA A 49 1.89 15.23 -9.11
CA ALA A 49 0.60 14.71 -9.54
C ALA A 49 0.62 13.19 -9.72
N ALA A 50 1.71 12.66 -10.31
CA ALA A 50 1.91 11.22 -10.44
C ALA A 50 2.02 10.51 -9.07
N LEU A 51 2.75 11.12 -8.13
CA LEU A 51 2.87 10.63 -6.75
C LEU A 51 1.54 10.66 -6.01
N GLU A 52 0.75 11.73 -6.16
CA GLU A 52 -0.57 11.86 -5.55
C GLU A 52 -1.51 10.74 -6.02
N ARG A 53 -1.57 10.51 -7.33
CA ARG A 53 -2.36 9.40 -7.89
C ARG A 53 -1.89 8.06 -7.35
N ALA A 54 -0.59 7.78 -7.44
CA ALA A 54 -0.03 6.52 -6.96
C ALA A 54 -0.27 6.31 -5.45
N LEU A 55 -0.20 7.36 -4.64
CA LEU A 55 -0.46 7.27 -3.20
C LEU A 55 -1.93 6.98 -2.91
N ARG A 56 -2.86 7.62 -3.62
CA ARG A 56 -4.29 7.35 -3.46
C ARG A 56 -4.63 5.92 -3.86
N ASP A 57 -4.08 5.43 -4.97
CA ASP A 57 -4.28 4.05 -5.41
C ASP A 57 -3.74 3.06 -4.36
N ALA A 58 -2.53 3.31 -3.84
CA ALA A 58 -1.96 2.49 -2.78
C ALA A 58 -2.73 2.53 -1.46
N LEU A 59 -3.29 3.69 -1.08
CA LEU A 59 -4.15 3.82 0.09
C LEU A 59 -5.45 3.03 -0.08
N ALA A 60 -6.09 3.09 -1.24
CA ALA A 60 -7.29 2.31 -1.52
C ALA A 60 -7.04 0.80 -1.38
N VAL A 61 -5.89 0.31 -1.87
CA VAL A 61 -5.46 -1.08 -1.70
C VAL A 61 -5.27 -1.44 -0.23
N MET A 62 -4.60 -0.58 0.56
CA MET A 62 -4.41 -0.82 1.99
C MET A 62 -5.73 -0.85 2.76
N ASP A 63 -6.68 0.02 2.42
CA ASP A 63 -8.00 0.09 3.05
C ASP A 63 -8.81 -1.17 2.77
N ALA A 64 -8.78 -1.62 1.51
CA ALA A 64 -9.41 -2.86 1.11
C ALA A 64 -8.78 -4.06 1.84
N ALA A 65 -7.45 -4.10 1.99
CA ALA A 65 -6.76 -5.15 2.72
C ALA A 65 -7.10 -5.18 4.22
N GLN A 66 -7.20 -4.01 4.86
CA GLN A 66 -7.65 -3.89 6.25
C GLN A 66 -9.10 -4.36 6.41
N ALA A 67 -9.98 -3.99 5.48
CA ALA A 67 -11.36 -4.47 5.47
C ALA A 67 -11.45 -5.98 5.26
N PHE A 68 -10.60 -6.57 4.41
CA PHE A 68 -10.50 -8.02 4.23
C PHE A 68 -10.11 -8.71 5.54
N ALA A 69 -9.06 -8.23 6.21
CA ALA A 69 -8.60 -8.80 7.47
C ALA A 69 -9.66 -8.69 8.58
N ALA A 70 -10.40 -7.58 8.63
CA ALA A 70 -11.49 -7.39 9.60
C ALA A 70 -12.69 -8.34 9.39
N GLN A 71 -12.87 -8.89 8.18
CA GLN A 71 -13.93 -9.85 7.86
C GLN A 71 -13.54 -11.30 8.20
N GLN A 72 -12.26 -11.57 8.49
CA GLN A 72 -11.81 -12.92 8.82
C GLN A 72 -12.34 -13.34 10.21
N PRO A 73 -13.04 -14.48 10.33
CA PRO A 73 -13.64 -14.92 11.59
C PRO A 73 -12.56 -15.31 12.62
N THR A 74 -12.39 -14.44 13.62
CA THR A 74 -11.89 -14.75 14.96
C THR A 74 -10.68 -15.70 15.06
N ARG A 75 -9.52 -15.26 14.60
CA ARG A 75 -8.26 -15.37 15.36
C ARG A 75 -7.45 -14.10 15.09
N PRO A 76 -6.87 -13.45 16.12
CA PRO A 76 -5.99 -12.29 15.90
C PRO A 76 -4.77 -12.64 15.03
N TYR A 77 -4.45 -13.93 14.90
CA TYR A 77 -3.26 -14.44 14.21
C TYR A 77 -3.58 -15.64 13.32
N LEU A 78 -2.91 -15.68 12.17
CA LEU A 78 -2.91 -16.78 11.20
C LEU A 78 -1.80 -17.77 11.55
N THR A 79 -2.09 -19.07 11.49
CA THR A 79 -1.04 -20.09 11.62
C THR A 79 -0.15 -20.10 10.37
N ALA A 80 1.06 -20.66 10.50
CA ALA A 80 1.98 -20.86 9.37
C ALA A 80 1.32 -21.54 8.16
N GLU A 81 0.41 -22.50 8.41
CA GLU A 81 -0.34 -23.23 7.39
C GLU A 81 -1.44 -22.37 6.74
N GLN A 82 -2.03 -21.42 7.47
CA GLN A 82 -3.10 -20.55 6.99
C GLN A 82 -2.58 -19.35 6.20
N ILE A 83 -1.34 -18.92 6.46
CA ILE A 83 -0.73 -17.73 5.85
C ILE A 83 -0.75 -17.78 4.31
N PRO A 84 -0.28 -18.85 3.64
CA PRO A 84 -0.29 -18.89 2.17
C PRO A 84 -1.69 -18.69 1.60
N ALA A 85 -2.69 -19.42 2.12
CA ALA A 85 -4.07 -19.33 1.67
C ALA A 85 -4.67 -17.93 1.93
N ALA A 86 -4.36 -17.31 3.07
CA ALA A 86 -4.81 -15.96 3.39
C ALA A 86 -4.19 -14.89 2.49
N LEU A 87 -2.90 -15.03 2.14
CA LEU A 87 -2.22 -14.12 1.20
C LEU A 87 -2.81 -14.21 -0.20
N ASP A 88 -3.10 -15.43 -0.68
CA ASP A 88 -3.71 -15.65 -1.99
C ASP A 88 -5.16 -15.15 -2.03
N ALA A 89 -5.93 -15.39 -0.97
CA ALA A 89 -7.29 -14.87 -0.83
C ALA A 89 -7.31 -13.33 -0.79
N LEU A 90 -6.36 -12.69 -0.10
CA LEU A 90 -6.22 -11.24 -0.11
C LEU A 90 -5.91 -10.72 -1.53
N GLU A 91 -4.95 -11.33 -2.23
CA GLU A 91 -4.60 -10.90 -3.59
C GLU A 91 -5.78 -11.02 -4.55
N ALA A 92 -6.51 -12.13 -4.51
CA ALA A 92 -7.71 -12.34 -5.32
C ALA A 92 -8.78 -11.29 -5.02
N TYR A 93 -9.07 -11.05 -3.74
CA TYR A 93 -10.02 -10.03 -3.30
C TYR A 93 -9.63 -8.62 -3.76
N LEU A 94 -8.34 -8.27 -3.68
CA LEU A 94 -7.84 -6.97 -4.13
C LEU A 94 -7.98 -6.82 -5.64
N ARG A 95 -7.66 -7.85 -6.43
CA ARG A 95 -7.82 -7.81 -7.89
C ARG A 95 -9.28 -7.73 -8.33
N GLU A 96 -10.19 -8.34 -7.59
CA GLU A 96 -11.62 -8.27 -7.88
C GLU A 96 -12.19 -6.87 -7.58
N ARG A 97 -11.84 -6.29 -6.43
CA ARG A 97 -12.37 -4.98 -6.01
C ARG A 97 -11.66 -3.78 -6.62
N LEU A 98 -10.38 -3.93 -6.94
CA LEU A 98 -9.51 -2.88 -7.45
C LEU A 98 -8.73 -3.45 -8.65
N PRO A 99 -9.39 -3.63 -9.82
CA PRO A 99 -8.77 -4.25 -10.99
C PRO A 99 -7.55 -3.47 -11.52
N ASP A 100 -7.53 -2.15 -11.30
CA ASP A 100 -6.43 -1.26 -11.68
C ASP A 100 -5.40 -1.07 -10.55
N ALA A 101 -5.47 -1.85 -9.47
CA ALA A 101 -4.54 -1.72 -8.35
C ALA A 101 -3.09 -1.96 -8.82
N PRO A 102 -2.17 -1.04 -8.47
CA PRO A 102 -0.77 -1.21 -8.82
C PRO A 102 -0.20 -2.47 -8.14
N PRO A 103 0.52 -3.35 -8.88
CA PRO A 103 1.08 -4.58 -8.34
C PRO A 103 1.93 -4.38 -7.09
N GLU A 104 2.65 -3.25 -7.01
CA GLU A 104 3.50 -2.89 -5.89
C GLU A 104 2.68 -2.64 -4.62
N ALA A 105 1.49 -2.04 -4.75
CA ALA A 105 0.59 -1.85 -3.62
C ALA A 105 -0.03 -3.17 -3.15
N ILE A 106 -0.39 -4.07 -4.08
CA ILE A 106 -0.88 -5.42 -3.74
C ILE A 106 0.20 -6.19 -2.97
N ALA A 107 1.44 -6.18 -3.46
CA ALA A 107 2.57 -6.80 -2.78
C ALA A 107 2.80 -6.22 -1.39
N ARG A 108 2.61 -4.90 -1.23
CA ARG A 108 2.71 -4.24 0.08
C ARG A 108 1.60 -4.60 1.03
N ALA A 109 0.36 -4.73 0.55
CA ALA A 109 -0.76 -5.22 1.33
C ALA A 109 -0.56 -6.67 1.79
N ARG A 110 -0.02 -7.55 0.93
CA ARG A 110 0.35 -8.93 1.30
C ARG A 110 1.41 -8.96 2.38
N THR A 111 2.46 -8.14 2.22
CA THR A 111 3.53 -7.98 3.21
C THR A 111 2.96 -7.52 4.56
N TRP A 112 2.04 -6.55 4.53
CA TRP A 112 1.35 -6.08 5.72
C TRP A 112 0.55 -7.20 6.40
N LEU A 113 -0.27 -7.95 5.67
CA LEU A 113 -1.07 -9.04 6.23
C LEU A 113 -0.18 -10.08 6.91
N TYR A 114 0.94 -10.45 6.27
CA TYR A 114 1.93 -11.35 6.86
C TYR A 114 2.46 -10.82 8.19
N PHE A 115 3.02 -9.61 8.24
CA PHE A 115 3.63 -9.11 9.49
C PHE A 115 2.63 -8.71 10.57
N ALA A 116 1.39 -8.35 10.20
CA ALA A 116 0.37 -7.96 11.16
C ALA A 116 -0.30 -9.16 11.83
N HIS A 117 -0.29 -10.34 11.18
CA HIS A 117 -1.07 -11.49 11.61
C HIS A 117 -0.30 -12.82 11.68
N ALA A 118 0.95 -12.91 11.23
CA ALA A 118 1.78 -14.10 11.41
C ALA A 118 2.49 -14.04 12.77
N HIS A 119 2.06 -14.85 13.74
CA HIS A 119 2.68 -14.97 15.07
C HIS A 119 2.75 -16.42 15.52
#